data_AF-A0A9E8SEY1-F1
#
_entry.id   AF-A0A9E8SEY1-F1
#
_cell.length_a   1.000
_cell.length_b   1.000
_cell.length_c   1.000
_cell.angle_alpha   90.00
_cell.angle_beta   90.00
_cell.angle_gamma   90.00
#
_symmetry.space_group_name_H-M   'P 1'
#
loop_
_entity.id
_entity.type
_entity.pdbx_description
1 polymer ?
#
loop_
_entity_poly.entity_id
_entity_poly.type
_entity_poly.pdbx_seq_one_letter_code
_entity_poly.pdbx_strand_id
1 'polypeptide(L)'
;MQKIPVTLIVVAILVFFYYYPPLRNLVFPSQKQTPELTQNQKSKEKDDGFDKLGVELYSAGIKLDSLRGKVTLLKMAQENRDWFKPEEYAQLPSLLAKAEEEFKQAEAEYDKAKTQYAQENVRKLIKESMQKKDAEQSKK
;
A
#
# COMPACT_ATOMS: atom_id res chain seq x y z
N MET A 1 6.22 -2.54 -49.82
CA MET A 1 6.34 -2.94 -48.40
C MET A 1 7.55 -2.24 -47.77
N GLN A 2 7.37 -1.04 -47.22
CA GLN A 2 8.41 -0.38 -46.39
C GLN A 2 8.30 -0.91 -44.97
N LYS A 3 9.27 -1.70 -44.54
CA LYS A 3 9.38 -2.17 -43.15
C LYS A 3 10.05 -1.05 -42.36
N ILE A 4 9.28 -0.30 -41.58
CA ILE A 4 9.86 0.66 -40.63
C ILE A 4 10.61 -0.18 -39.58
N PRO A 5 11.92 0.02 -39.38
CA PRO A 5 12.67 -0.74 -38.40
C PRO A 5 12.15 -0.37 -37.01
N VAL A 6 11.83 -1.40 -36.20
CA VAL A 6 11.27 -1.26 -34.85
C VAL A 6 12.12 -0.33 -33.97
N THR A 7 13.43 -0.27 -34.24
CA THR A 7 14.38 0.63 -33.60
C THR A 7 14.02 2.12 -33.75
N LEU A 8 13.50 2.54 -34.91
CA LEU A 8 13.07 3.92 -35.13
C LEU A 8 11.84 4.29 -34.29
N ILE A 9 10.97 3.32 -34.02
CA ILE A 9 9.77 3.51 -33.19
C ILE A 9 10.18 3.72 -31.72
N VAL A 10 11.12 2.91 -31.22
CA VAL A 10 11.61 3.03 -29.83
C VAL A 10 12.33 4.36 -29.61
N VAL A 11 13.16 4.80 -30.57
CA VAL A 11 13.84 6.10 -30.49
C VAL A 11 12.83 7.25 -30.52
N ALA A 12 11.81 7.19 -31.37
CA ALA A 12 10.76 8.21 -31.42
C ALA A 12 10.00 8.32 -30.09
N ILE A 13 9.69 7.19 -29.44
CA ILE A 13 9.02 7.16 -28.12
C ILE A 13 9.91 7.80 -27.03
N LEU A 14 11.22 7.49 -27.02
CA LEU A 14 12.15 8.06 -26.05
C LEU A 14 12.31 9.59 -26.22
N VAL A 15 12.40 10.08 -27.46
CA VAL A 15 12.48 11.52 -27.75
C VAL A 15 11.18 12.22 -27.36
N PHE A 16 10.02 11.61 -27.61
CA PHE A 16 8.72 12.13 -27.17
C PHE A 16 8.65 12.22 -25.64
N PHE A 17 9.11 11.19 -24.93
CA PHE A 17 9.19 11.21 -23.45
C PHE A 17 10.13 12.29 -22.91
N TYR A 18 11.21 12.60 -23.62
CA TYR A 18 12.18 13.62 -23.20
C TYR A 18 11.65 15.05 -23.39
N TYR A 19 10.92 15.32 -24.48
CA TYR A 19 10.45 16.66 -24.84
C TYR A 19 9.00 16.98 -24.41
N TYR A 20 8.17 15.99 -24.06
CA TYR A 20 6.79 16.21 -23.57
C TYR A 20 6.67 16.01 -22.04
N PRO A 21 6.78 17.08 -21.23
CA PRO A 21 6.70 16.99 -19.77
C PRO A 21 5.39 16.42 -19.18
N PRO A 22 4.19 16.53 -19.77
CA PRO A 22 2.98 15.99 -19.13
C PRO A 22 2.98 14.44 -19.05
N LEU A 23 3.64 13.75 -19.98
CA LEU A 23 3.74 12.28 -19.96
C LEU A 23 4.76 11.77 -18.94
N ARG A 24 5.81 12.57 -18.68
CA ARG A 24 6.82 12.25 -17.65
C ARG A 24 6.21 12.24 -16.24
N ASN A 25 5.27 13.15 -15.95
CA ASN A 25 4.56 13.22 -14.66
C ASN A 25 3.60 12.05 -14.38
N LEU A 26 3.18 11.30 -15.41
CA LEU A 26 2.32 10.13 -15.25
C LEU A 26 3.10 8.87 -14.82
N VAL A 27 4.37 8.76 -15.21
CA VAL A 27 5.21 7.57 -14.94
C VAL A 27 6.17 7.84 -13.76
N PHE A 28 6.64 9.08 -13.61
CA PHE A 28 7.45 9.51 -12.47
C PHE A 28 6.87 10.83 -11.96
N PRO A 29 6.04 10.83 -10.89
CA PRO A 29 5.69 12.07 -10.22
C PRO A 29 6.96 12.64 -9.62
N SER A 30 7.62 13.56 -10.36
CA SER A 30 8.73 14.32 -9.83
C SER A 30 8.21 15.10 -8.63
N GLN A 31 8.65 14.64 -7.47
CA GLN A 31 8.70 15.32 -6.19
C GLN A 31 9.03 16.81 -6.42
N LYS A 32 8.00 17.65 -6.46
CA LYS A 32 8.16 19.08 -6.30
C LYS A 32 8.70 19.28 -4.89
N GLN A 33 9.98 19.59 -4.78
CA GLN A 33 10.53 20.16 -3.56
C GLN A 33 9.87 21.52 -3.37
N THR A 34 8.84 21.56 -2.52
CA THR A 34 8.29 22.80 -1.95
C THR A 34 9.33 23.36 -0.98
N PRO A 35 9.89 24.57 -1.18
CA PRO A 35 10.88 25.14 -0.26
C PRO A 35 10.28 25.80 0.99
N GLU A 36 8.97 25.68 1.26
CA GLU A 36 8.29 26.44 2.31
C GLU A 36 7.71 25.58 3.45
N LEU A 37 8.41 24.52 3.86
CA LEU A 37 8.01 23.75 5.06
C LEU A 37 9.09 23.62 6.14
N THR A 38 10.16 24.41 6.07
CA THR A 38 11.30 24.38 7.01
C THR A 38 11.27 25.47 8.07
N GLN A 39 10.09 25.94 8.50
CA GLN A 39 10.00 26.86 9.65
C GLN A 39 9.00 26.46 10.74
N ASN A 40 8.27 25.34 10.60
CA ASN A 40 7.37 24.85 11.65
C ASN A 40 7.59 23.38 12.07
N GLN A 41 8.73 22.77 11.72
CA GLN A 41 9.11 21.44 12.21
C GLN A 41 9.98 21.50 13.47
N LYS A 42 9.62 22.38 14.42
CA LYS A 42 10.29 22.44 15.73
C LYS A 42 9.27 22.29 16.87
N SER A 43 8.41 21.28 16.77
CA SER A 43 7.62 20.73 17.89
C SER A 43 6.80 19.53 17.40
N LYS A 44 7.36 18.31 17.52
CA LYS A 44 6.69 17.02 17.78
C LYS A 44 7.63 15.87 17.45
N GLU A 45 8.79 15.89 18.08
CA GLU A 45 9.65 14.71 18.19
C GLU A 45 9.16 13.94 19.41
N LYS A 46 8.21 13.00 19.21
CA LYS A 46 7.78 11.92 20.11
C LYS A 46 6.44 11.31 19.64
N ASP A 47 6.38 10.74 18.45
CA ASP A 47 5.30 9.79 18.12
C ASP A 47 5.68 8.70 17.10
N ASP A 48 6.98 8.48 16.90
CA ASP A 48 7.51 7.58 15.87
C ASP A 48 6.98 6.14 15.99
N GLY A 49 6.62 5.70 17.20
CA GLY A 49 6.03 4.38 17.45
C GLY A 49 4.57 4.26 17.01
N PHE A 50 3.76 5.32 17.19
CA PHE A 50 2.36 5.32 16.78
C PHE A 50 2.23 5.46 15.27
N ASP A 51 3.04 6.34 14.67
CA ASP A 51 3.11 6.48 13.21
C ASP A 51 3.56 5.17 12.55
N LYS A 52 4.51 4.46 13.17
CA LYS A 52 4.93 3.12 12.72
C LYS A 52 3.80 2.09 12.80
N LEU A 53 3.05 2.04 13.90
CA LEU A 53 1.89 1.14 14.03
C LEU A 53 0.78 1.45 13.00
N GLY A 54 0.56 2.73 12.70
CA GLY A 54 -0.36 3.14 11.64
C GLY A 54 0.08 2.63 10.26
N VAL A 55 1.38 2.76 9.94
CA VAL A 55 1.96 2.24 8.70
C VAL A 55 1.89 0.70 8.64
N GLU A 56 2.18 0.01 9.75
CA GLU A 56 2.07 -1.44 9.85
C GLU A 56 0.62 -1.91 9.62
N LEU A 57 -0.36 -1.25 10.23
CA LEU A 57 -1.78 -1.55 10.02
C LEU A 57 -2.19 -1.33 8.55
N TYR A 58 -1.78 -0.21 7.96
CA TYR A 58 -2.09 0.11 6.58
C TYR A 58 -1.46 -0.88 5.58
N SER A 59 -0.17 -1.19 5.77
CA SER A 59 0.54 -2.15 4.91
C SER A 59 -0.03 -3.57 5.05
N ALA A 60 -0.39 -4.00 6.26
CA ALA A 60 -1.09 -5.26 6.48
C ALA A 60 -2.45 -5.30 5.76
N GLY A 61 -3.20 -4.18 5.79
CA GLY A 61 -4.46 -4.04 5.05
C GLY A 61 -4.29 -4.21 3.54
N ILE A 62 -3.30 -3.52 2.94
CA ILE A 62 -2.99 -3.67 1.50
C ILE A 62 -2.64 -5.11 1.16
N LYS A 63 -1.79 -5.76 1.97
CA LYS A 63 -1.37 -7.15 1.76
C LYS A 63 -2.58 -8.08 1.79
N LEU A 64 -3.48 -7.89 2.76
CA LEU A 64 -4.70 -8.67 2.92
C LEU A 64 -5.63 -8.51 1.72
N ASP A 65 -5.90 -7.28 1.27
CA ASP A 65 -6.76 -7.00 0.12
C ASP A 65 -6.19 -7.57 -1.18
N SER A 66 -4.87 -7.47 -1.37
CA SER A 66 -4.17 -8.07 -2.51
C SER A 66 -4.32 -9.59 -2.52
N LEU A 67 -4.11 -10.25 -1.37
CA LEU A 67 -4.27 -11.71 -1.25
C LEU A 67 -5.73 -12.14 -1.44
N ARG A 68 -6.69 -11.37 -0.93
CA ARG A 68 -8.12 -11.59 -1.17
C ARG A 68 -8.42 -11.56 -2.67
N GLY A 69 -7.92 -10.55 -3.38
CA GLY A 69 -8.07 -10.44 -4.83
C GLY A 69 -7.48 -11.66 -5.56
N LYS A 70 -6.28 -12.11 -5.16
CA LYS A 70 -5.67 -13.33 -5.73
C LYS A 70 -6.52 -14.57 -5.51
N VAL A 71 -7.02 -14.79 -4.28
CA VAL A 71 -7.91 -15.93 -3.97
C VAL A 71 -9.17 -15.88 -4.81
N THR A 72 -9.79 -14.70 -4.96
CA THR A 72 -10.97 -14.53 -5.80
C THR A 72 -10.70 -14.87 -7.27
N LEU A 73 -9.57 -14.41 -7.83
CA LEU A 73 -9.18 -14.74 -9.21
C LEU A 73 -8.92 -16.23 -9.40
N LEU A 74 -8.27 -16.89 -8.43
CA LEU A 74 -8.02 -18.33 -8.50
C LEU A 74 -9.31 -19.16 -8.39
N LYS A 75 -10.28 -18.73 -7.58
CA LYS A 75 -11.62 -19.36 -7.52
C LYS A 75 -12.38 -19.18 -8.83
N MET A 76 -12.34 -17.99 -9.42
CA MET A 76 -12.92 -17.74 -10.74
C MET A 76 -12.28 -18.63 -11.80
N ALA A 77 -10.95 -18.78 -11.77
CA ALA A 77 -10.24 -19.71 -12.66
C ALA A 77 -10.67 -21.17 -12.46
N GLN A 78 -11.06 -21.56 -11.24
CA GLN A 78 -11.50 -22.93 -10.93
C GLN A 78 -12.90 -23.20 -11.48
N GLU A 79 -13.76 -22.17 -11.47
CA GLU A 79 -15.09 -22.23 -12.08
C GLU A 79 -15.04 -22.21 -13.61
N ASN A 80 -14.00 -21.62 -14.21
CA ASN A 80 -13.84 -21.43 -15.65
C ASN A 80 -12.69 -22.29 -16.21
N ARG A 81 -12.85 -23.62 -16.14
CA ARG A 81 -11.84 -24.60 -16.58
C ARG A 81 -11.35 -24.39 -18.02
N ASP A 82 -12.22 -23.94 -18.91
CA ASP A 82 -11.98 -23.75 -20.34
C ASP A 82 -10.96 -22.64 -20.67
N TRP A 83 -10.64 -21.77 -19.71
CA TRP A 83 -9.64 -20.71 -19.89
C TRP A 83 -8.20 -21.23 -19.92
N PHE A 84 -7.96 -22.47 -19.46
CA PHE A 84 -6.62 -22.99 -19.21
C PHE A 84 -6.39 -24.32 -19.91
N LYS A 85 -5.12 -24.60 -20.22
CA LYS A 85 -4.74 -25.94 -20.66
C LYS A 85 -4.85 -26.94 -19.50
N PRO A 86 -5.03 -28.25 -19.76
CA PRO A 86 -5.15 -29.25 -18.70
C PRO A 86 -4.00 -29.24 -17.70
N GLU A 87 -2.77 -28.99 -18.16
CA GLU A 87 -1.56 -28.99 -17.33
C GLU A 87 -1.47 -27.75 -16.42
N GLU A 88 -1.97 -26.61 -16.90
CA GLU A 88 -2.07 -25.37 -16.13
C GLU A 88 -3.19 -25.48 -15.09
N TYR A 89 -4.34 -26.02 -15.50
CA TYR A 89 -5.49 -26.26 -14.63
C TYR A 89 -5.17 -27.25 -13.50
N ALA A 90 -4.33 -28.25 -13.75
CA ALA A 90 -3.91 -29.22 -12.74
C ALA A 90 -3.15 -28.58 -11.56
N GLN A 91 -2.49 -27.44 -11.78
CA GLN A 91 -1.78 -26.71 -10.72
C GLN A 91 -2.70 -25.81 -9.90
N LEU A 92 -3.88 -25.46 -10.44
CA LEU A 92 -4.77 -24.48 -9.85
C LEU A 92 -5.22 -24.82 -8.41
N PRO A 93 -5.55 -26.08 -8.05
CA PRO A 93 -5.89 -26.41 -6.67
C PRO A 93 -4.74 -26.16 -5.69
N SER A 94 -3.50 -26.44 -6.09
CA SER A 94 -2.33 -26.20 -5.25
C SER A 94 -2.07 -24.70 -5.07
N LEU A 95 -2.19 -23.92 -6.14
CA LEU A 95 -2.06 -22.46 -6.08
C LEU A 95 -3.15 -21.82 -5.21
N LEU A 96 -4.39 -22.31 -5.31
CA LEU A 96 -5.49 -21.83 -4.49
C LEU A 96 -5.27 -22.16 -3.02
N ALA A 97 -4.89 -23.39 -2.68
CA ALA A 97 -4.63 -23.79 -1.30
C ALA A 97 -3.52 -22.93 -0.66
N LYS A 98 -2.43 -22.67 -1.40
CA LYS A 98 -1.34 -21.81 -0.94
C LYS A 98 -1.80 -20.36 -0.74
N ALA A 99 -2.56 -19.81 -1.68
CA ALA A 99 -3.08 -18.46 -1.58
C ALA A 99 -4.06 -18.29 -0.40
N GLU A 100 -4.90 -19.29 -0.13
CA GLU A 100 -5.81 -19.30 1.03
C GLU A 100 -5.04 -19.39 2.36
N GLU A 101 -3.94 -20.14 2.41
CA GLU A 101 -3.07 -20.19 3.59
C GLU A 101 -2.39 -18.84 3.84
N GLU A 102 -1.77 -18.24 2.82
CA GLU A 102 -1.15 -16.91 2.91
C GLU A 102 -2.19 -15.85 3.31
N PHE A 103 -3.41 -15.93 2.78
CA PHE A 103 -4.51 -15.04 3.15
C PHE A 103 -4.86 -15.14 4.64
N LYS A 104 -5.03 -16.37 5.18
CA LYS A 104 -5.33 -16.58 6.60
C LYS A 104 -4.22 -16.06 7.52
N GLN A 105 -2.95 -16.23 7.12
CA GLN A 105 -1.82 -15.70 7.87
C GLN A 105 -1.83 -14.17 7.88
N ALA A 106 -2.05 -13.53 6.72
CA ALA A 106 -2.13 -12.09 6.61
C ALA A 106 -3.35 -11.51 7.36
N GLU A 107 -4.47 -12.24 7.42
CA GLU A 107 -5.66 -11.85 8.19
C GLU A 107 -5.35 -11.79 9.68
N ALA A 108 -4.67 -12.82 10.21
CA ALA A 108 -4.22 -12.84 11.60
C ALA A 108 -3.21 -11.72 11.92
N GLU A 109 -2.28 -11.44 11.00
CA GLU A 109 -1.33 -10.31 11.13
C GLU A 109 -2.06 -8.96 11.18
N TYR A 110 -3.04 -8.76 10.28
CA TYR A 110 -3.84 -7.54 10.22
C TYR A 110 -4.67 -7.34 11.49
N ASP A 111 -5.36 -8.38 11.97
CA ASP A 111 -6.16 -8.29 13.19
C ASP A 111 -5.31 -7.98 14.44
N LYS A 112 -4.10 -8.56 14.50
CA LYS A 112 -3.14 -8.24 15.55
C LYS A 112 -2.70 -6.77 15.48
N ALA A 113 -2.30 -6.29 14.31
CA ALA A 113 -1.89 -4.89 14.11
C ALA A 113 -3.03 -3.92 14.42
N LYS A 114 -4.26 -4.25 14.00
CA LYS A 114 -5.48 -3.47 14.25
C LYS A 114 -5.76 -3.35 15.75
N THR A 115 -5.65 -4.46 16.47
CA THR A 115 -5.83 -4.49 17.92
C THR A 115 -4.79 -3.64 18.63
N GLN A 116 -3.52 -3.77 18.26
CA GLN A 116 -2.43 -2.98 18.84
C GLN A 116 -2.61 -1.49 18.56
N TYR A 117 -2.91 -1.12 17.32
CA TYR A 117 -3.18 0.26 16.94
C TYR A 117 -4.36 0.86 17.73
N ALA A 118 -5.46 0.12 17.87
CA ALA A 118 -6.62 0.56 18.65
C ALA A 118 -6.27 0.79 20.12
N GLN A 119 -5.52 -0.13 20.74
CA GLN A 119 -5.08 0.00 22.13
C GLN A 119 -4.21 1.24 22.34
N GLU A 120 -3.22 1.47 21.47
CA GLU A 120 -2.33 2.63 21.56
C GLU A 120 -3.08 3.94 21.28
N ASN A 121 -4.01 3.95 20.33
CA ASN A 121 -4.82 5.13 20.05
C ASN A 121 -5.71 5.50 21.26
N VAL A 122 -6.34 4.51 21.89
CA VAL A 122 -7.13 4.75 23.11
C VAL A 122 -6.25 5.25 24.26
N ARG A 123 -5.06 4.66 24.47
CA ARG A 123 -4.10 5.13 25.49
C ARG A 123 -3.68 6.57 25.25
N LYS A 124 -3.42 6.94 23.99
CA LYS A 124 -3.07 8.30 23.59
C LYS A 124 -4.20 9.28 23.90
N LEU A 125 -5.44 8.95 23.52
CA LEU A 125 -6.61 9.78 23.81
C LEU A 125 -6.81 9.99 25.32
N ILE A 126 -6.63 8.94 26.13
CA ILE A 126 -6.71 9.03 27.60
C ILE A 126 -5.62 9.97 28.12
N LYS A 127 -4.37 9.79 27.69
CA LYS A 127 -3.23 10.62 28.14
C LYS A 127 -3.40 12.09 27.76
N GLU A 128 -3.84 12.37 26.54
CA GLU A 128 -4.15 13.72 26.08
C GLU A 128 -5.27 14.36 26.90
N SER A 129 -6.30 13.59 27.27
CA SER A 129 -7.41 14.08 28.11
C SER A 129 -6.97 14.44 29.53
N MET A 130 -6.05 13.67 30.13
CA MET A 130 -5.51 13.94 31.46
C MET A 130 -4.63 15.19 31.46
N GLN A 131 -3.72 15.30 30.47
CA GLN A 131 -2.85 16.47 30.34
C GLN A 131 -3.61 17.78 30.12
N LYS A 132 -4.74 17.73 29.41
CA LYS A 132 -5.62 18.91 29.24
C LYS A 132 -6.25 19.35 30.56
N LYS A 133 -6.68 18.41 31.41
CA LYS A 133 -7.26 18.73 32.73
C LYS A 133 -6.23 19.36 33.67
N ASP A 134 -5.01 18.81 33.71
CA ASP A 134 -3.95 19.34 34.56
C ASP A 134 -3.53 20.76 34.12
N ALA A 135 -3.47 21.01 32.80
CA ALA A 135 -3.15 22.32 32.24
C ALA A 135 -4.25 23.38 32.47
N GLU A 136 -5.52 22.98 32.54
CA GLU A 136 -6.64 23.88 32.90
C GLU A 136 -6.69 24.18 34.41
N GLN A 137 -6.35 23.21 35.26
CA GLN A 137 -6.30 23.40 36.71
C GLN A 137 -5.10 24.26 37.16
N SER A 138 -3.96 24.17 36.49
CA SER A 138 -2.78 25.03 36.77
C SER A 138 -2.94 26.49 36.34
N LYS A 139 -3.99 26.83 35.59
CA LYS A 139 -4.29 28.20 35.13
C LYS A 139 -5.33 28.93 35.98
N LYS A 140 -5.85 28.28 37.03
CA LYS A 140 -6.73 28.88 38.05
C LYS A 140 -5.96 29.10 39.34
#